data_AF-A0A842Y2Z7-F1
#
_entry.id   AF-A0A842Y2Z7-F1
#
_cell.length_a   1.000
_cell.length_b   1.000
_cell.length_c   1.000
_cell.angle_alpha   90.00
_cell.angle_beta   90.00
_cell.angle_gamma   90.00
#
_symmetry.space_group_name_H-M   'P 1'
#
loop_
_entity.id
_entity.type
_entity.pdbx_description
1 polymer ?
#
loop_
_entity_poly.entity_id
_entity_poly.type
_entity_poly.pdbx_seq_one_letter_code
_entity_poly.pdbx_strand_id
1 'polypeptide(L)' 'MPEWKYTNKNVTKEEAEKSLNAVKSACFHCESHGSGCPISKTAGEIKAMMEEGK' A
#
# COMPACT_ATOMS: atom_id res chain seq x y z
N MET A 1 11.56 10.84 -3.09
CA MET A 1 10.08 10.71 -3.00
C MET A 1 9.75 9.26 -3.30
N PRO A 2 8.83 8.63 -2.56
CA PRO A 2 8.39 7.28 -2.90
C PRO A 2 7.83 7.22 -4.34
N GLU A 3 8.16 6.17 -5.07
CA GLU A 3 7.76 5.97 -6.46
C GLU A 3 6.87 4.74 -6.60
N TRP A 4 5.72 4.90 -7.24
CA TRP A 4 4.83 3.79 -7.50
C TRP A 4 5.30 2.95 -8.70
N LYS A 5 5.90 1.78 -8.43
CA LYS A 5 6.57 0.91 -9.42
C LYS A 5 5.78 0.53 -10.67
N TYR A 6 4.45 0.62 -10.65
CA TYR A 6 3.61 0.23 -11.79
C TYR A 6 3.39 1.36 -12.80
N THR A 7 3.57 2.61 -12.37
CA THR A 7 3.37 3.79 -13.23
C THR A 7 4.59 4.71 -13.24
N ASN A 8 5.63 4.39 -12.46
CA ASN A 8 6.79 5.22 -12.19
C ASN A 8 6.41 6.64 -11.71
N LYS A 9 5.22 6.77 -11.11
CA LYS A 9 4.72 8.05 -10.61
C LYS A 9 5.33 8.31 -9.25
N ASN A 10 6.03 9.44 -9.13
CA ASN A 10 6.41 10.02 -7.85
C ASN A 10 5.15 10.39 -7.07
N VAL A 11 5.05 9.87 -5.85
CA VAL A 11 3.96 10.16 -4.92
C VAL A 11 4.52 10.82 -3.67
N THR A 12 3.76 11.75 -3.13
CA THR A 12 4.08 12.35 -1.83
C THR A 12 3.80 11.34 -0.71
N LYS A 13 4.45 11.53 0.43
CA LYS A 13 4.20 10.72 1.63
C LYS A 13 2.72 10.78 2.06
N GLU A 14 2.10 11.95 1.95
CA GLU A 14 0.69 12.16 2.30
C GLU A 14 -0.26 11.39 1.36
N GLU A 15 0.00 11.40 0.05
CA GLU A 15 -0.79 10.62 -0.93
C GLU A 15 -0.65 9.11 -0.67
N ALA A 16 0.56 8.64 -0.35
CA ALA A 16 0.82 7.24 -0.03
C ALA A 16 0.11 6.81 1.28
N GLU A 17 0.14 7.64 2.32
CA GLU A 17 -0.57 7.40 3.59
C GLU A 17 -2.10 7.38 3.40
N LYS A 18 -2.65 8.34 2.64
CA LYS A 18 -4.08 8.36 2.27
C LYS A 18 -4.50 7.09 1.54
N SER A 19 -3.68 6.65 0.58
CA SER A 19 -3.93 5.43 -0.19
C SER A 19 -3.87 4.18 0.70
N LEU A 20 -2.86 4.07 1.57
CA LEU A 20 -2.73 2.96 2.51
C LEU A 20 -3.95 2.86 3.43
N ASN A 21 -4.42 4.00 3.95
CA ASN A 21 -5.60 4.05 4.80
C ASN A 21 -6.85 3.60 4.04
N ALA A 22 -7.07 4.10 2.82
CA ALA A 22 -8.21 3.69 2.00
C ALA A 22 -8.23 2.18 1.72
N VAL A 23 -7.07 1.59 1.37
CA VAL A 23 -6.95 0.15 1.15
C VAL A 23 -7.25 -0.64 2.43
N LYS A 24 -6.70 -0.20 3.57
CA LYS A 24 -6.97 -0.85 4.86
C LYS A 24 -8.44 -0.73 5.27
N SER A 25 -9.10 0.41 5.01
CA SER A 25 -10.52 0.60 5.28
C SER A 25 -11.42 -0.30 4.43
N ALA A 26 -10.97 -0.67 3.23
CA ALA A 26 -11.67 -1.64 2.38
C ALA A 26 -11.46 -3.11 2.83
N CYS A 27 -10.62 -3.37 3.84
CA CYS A 27 -10.35 -4.71 4.34
C CYS A 27 -11.61 -5.37 4.93
N PHE A 28 -11.81 -6.66 4.63
CA PHE A 28 -12.91 -7.46 5.17
C PHE A 28 -12.61 -8.07 6.54
N HIS A 29 -11.51 -7.69 7.18
CA HIS A 29 -11.13 -8.12 8.54
C HIS A 29 -11.09 -9.65 8.72
N CYS A 30 -10.51 -10.35 7.74
CA CYS A 30 -10.32 -11.80 7.80
C CYS A 30 -9.48 -12.19 9.03
N GLU A 31 -9.79 -13.32 9.68
CA GLU A 31 -9.06 -13.82 10.85
C GLU A 31 -7.58 -14.10 10.54
N SER A 32 -7.28 -14.50 9.30
CA SER A 32 -5.92 -14.67 8.80
C SER A 32 -5.80 -14.14 7.37
N HIS A 33 -4.63 -13.57 7.05
CA HIS A 33 -4.32 -13.14 5.68
C HIS A 33 -3.62 -14.25 4.93
N GLY A 34 -4.34 -14.89 4.01
CA GLY A 34 -3.73 -15.75 2.99
C GLY A 34 -2.86 -14.93 2.03
N SER A 35 -1.81 -15.54 1.48
CA SER A 35 -0.87 -14.91 0.53
C SER A 35 -1.53 -14.42 -0.77
N GLY A 36 -2.73 -14.92 -1.09
CA GLY A 36 -3.53 -14.49 -2.23
C GLY A 36 -4.44 -13.29 -1.98
N CYS A 37 -4.47 -12.69 -0.78
CA CYS A 37 -5.36 -11.57 -0.48
C CYS A 37 -4.92 -10.29 -1.23
N PRO A 38 -5.70 -9.78 -2.19
CA PRO A 38 -5.29 -8.63 -3.00
C PRO A 38 -5.20 -7.33 -2.17
N ILE A 39 -6.03 -7.18 -1.14
CA ILE A 39 -6.00 -6.02 -0.23
C ILE A 39 -4.71 -6.02 0.59
N SER A 40 -4.37 -7.16 1.20
CA SER A 40 -3.15 -7.33 1.99
C SER A 40 -1.90 -7.09 1.13
N LYS A 41 -1.86 -7.68 -0.07
CA LYS A 41 -0.77 -7.46 -1.04
C LYS A 41 -0.60 -5.98 -1.37
N THR A 42 -1.68 -5.30 -1.76
CA THR A 42 -1.64 -3.88 -2.12
C THR A 42 -1.19 -3.00 -0.96
N ALA A 43 -1.70 -3.25 0.25
CA ALA A 43 -1.27 -2.54 1.46
C ALA A 43 0.23 -2.74 1.76
N GLY A 44 0.72 -3.97 1.56
CA GLY A 44 2.15 -4.30 1.69
C GLY A 44 3.01 -3.56 0.67
N GLU A 45 2.59 -3.49 -0.60
CA GLU A 45 3.32 -2.78 -1.65
C GLU A 45 3.39 -1.27 -1.39
N ILE A 46 2.29 -0.64 -0.95
CA ILE A 46 2.29 0.79 -0.57
C ILE A 46 3.21 1.03 0.63
N LYS A 47 3.20 0.14 1.62
CA LYS A 47 4.05 0.24 2.81
C LYS A 47 5.54 0.12 2.46
N ALA A 48 5.91 -0.87 1.64
CA ALA A 48 7.28 -1.07 1.18
C ALA A 48 7.80 0.17 0.43
N MET A 49 7.00 0.72 -0.50
CA MET A 49 7.36 1.94 -1.22
C MET A 49 7.67 3.12 -0.27
N MET A 50 6.89 3.30 0.80
CA MET A 50 7.14 4.35 1.80
C MET A 50 8.38 4.10 2.66
N GLU A 51 8.80 2.84 2.83
CA GLU A 51 9.98 2.43 3.59
C GLU A 51 11.27 2.50 2.74
N GLU A 52 11.18 2.21 1.44
CA GLU A 52 12.29 2.30 0.47
C GLU A 52 12.62 3.75 0.07
N GLY A 53 11.65 4.67 0.14
CA GLY A 53 11.84 6.08 -0.19
C GLY A 53 12.45 6.95 0.91
N LYS A 54 13.13 6.33 1.90
CA LYS A 54 13.69 6.97 3.11
C LYS A 54 15.18 7.24 3.01
#